data_AF-A0A1F9P7K3-F1
#
_entry.id   AF-A0A1F9P7K3-F1
#
_cell.length_a   1.000
_cell.length_b   1.000
_cell.length_c   1.000
_cell.angle_alpha   90.00
_cell.angle_beta   90.00
_cell.angle_gamma   90.00
#
_symmetry.space_group_name_H-M   'P 1'
#
loop_
_entity.id
_entity.type
_entity.pdbx_description
1 polymer ?
#
loop_
_entity_poly.entity_id
_entity_poly.type
_entity_poly.pdbx_seq_one_letter_code
_entity_poly.pdbx_strand_id
1 'polypeptide(L)'
;MKLFCKSVLFVAAFLFLFGCAVQQMNMPPFEATKFDKNLYTSKVDNFLIVFDASSSMYEKYNGNRKFEIAQALVQRMNQTIPEMGQTAGLRSFGHAPAVSSKQTELFYGMEKYSSKTLADKFKKITEAGGTTPMFSAINTAGTDLKGLSGKMNAVIIISDGLGNDGNALNAAKALKDVYGASICFYPILVGNSEEGDVLFKEIAKIGGCGFASKADELLTSAGMAAFVEKVFLTKKPVPAPAAPAVKPRVDSDGDGVYDEDDKCPGTPKGARVNAQGCWVLSHVLFDFDKAVIKPVAYPLLDEVVVIFGKNPGMKVDLQGHCDNIGTPEYNAGLSLRRANAVKKYLVSKGVAENRLVTQGFGFSKPVAPNKTKEERSLNRRVELMPMN
;
A
#
# COMPACT_ATOMS: atom_id res chain seq x y z
N MET A 1 -74.03 21.71 69.26
CA MET A 1 -74.83 20.75 68.48
C MET A 1 -74.52 20.98 67.00
N LYS A 2 -73.84 20.01 66.35
CA LYS A 2 -73.63 19.81 64.88
C LYS A 2 -72.90 20.93 64.10
N LEU A 3 -71.61 20.76 63.74
CA LEU A 3 -71.07 20.12 62.51
C LEU A 3 -71.67 20.67 61.19
N PHE A 4 -70.81 21.22 60.31
CA PHE A 4 -70.60 20.90 58.87
C PHE A 4 -69.84 22.08 58.20
N CYS A 5 -68.55 22.01 57.87
CA CYS A 5 -67.87 21.37 56.71
C CYS A 5 -67.78 22.27 55.44
N LYS A 6 -66.56 22.33 54.85
CA LYS A 6 -66.21 22.61 53.43
C LYS A 6 -66.19 24.08 52.96
N SER A 7 -65.24 24.60 52.18
CA SER A 7 -64.05 24.06 51.49
C SER A 7 -63.13 25.23 51.12
N VAL A 8 -61.81 25.06 51.29
CA VAL A 8 -60.79 25.93 50.70
C VAL A 8 -60.63 25.55 49.23
N LEU A 9 -60.82 26.52 48.34
CA LEU A 9 -60.72 26.35 46.89
C LEU A 9 -59.24 26.30 46.48
N PHE A 10 -58.69 25.10 46.27
CA PHE A 10 -57.38 24.90 45.65
C PHE A 10 -57.54 24.98 44.13
N VAL A 11 -57.08 26.07 43.52
CA VAL A 11 -56.96 26.19 42.06
C VAL A 11 -55.70 25.44 41.63
N ALA A 12 -55.86 24.18 41.22
CA ALA A 12 -54.80 23.42 40.58
C ALA A 12 -54.64 23.89 39.12
N ALA A 13 -53.61 24.68 38.86
CA ALA A 13 -53.20 25.01 37.50
C ALA A 13 -52.62 23.76 36.81
N PHE A 14 -53.43 23.11 35.98
CA PHE A 14 -52.96 22.06 35.07
C PHE A 14 -52.14 22.71 33.95
N LEU A 15 -50.82 22.77 34.14
CA LEU A 15 -49.87 22.97 33.04
C LEU A 15 -49.91 21.73 32.14
N PHE A 16 -50.68 21.80 31.05
CA PHE A 16 -50.55 20.89 29.93
C PHE A 16 -49.21 21.15 29.23
N LEU A 17 -48.17 20.44 29.67
CA LEU A 17 -46.94 20.28 28.90
C LEU A 17 -47.26 19.40 27.69
N PHE A 18 -47.74 20.01 26.61
CA PHE A 18 -47.63 19.40 25.28
C PHE A 18 -46.15 19.42 24.88
N GLY A 19 -45.37 18.51 25.45
CA GLY A 19 -44.07 18.18 24.92
C GLY A 19 -44.29 17.58 23.53
N CYS A 20 -43.94 18.32 22.48
CA CYS A 20 -43.74 17.73 21.16
C CYS A 20 -42.72 16.61 21.34
N ALA A 21 -43.17 15.36 21.30
CA ALA A 21 -42.29 14.21 21.22
C ALA A 21 -41.57 14.30 19.87
N VAL A 22 -40.42 14.98 19.86
CA VAL A 22 -39.50 14.95 18.73
C VAL A 22 -39.10 13.48 18.59
N GLN A 23 -39.61 12.84 17.54
CA GLN A 23 -39.32 11.45 17.27
C GLN A 23 -37.81 11.34 17.05
N GLN A 24 -37.11 10.85 18.07
CA GLN A 24 -35.66 10.78 18.08
C GLN A 24 -35.24 9.77 17.00
N MET A 25 -34.51 10.24 15.99
CA MET A 25 -33.98 9.36 14.93
C MET A 25 -33.17 8.24 15.59
N ASN A 26 -33.52 7.00 15.28
CA ASN A 26 -32.85 5.82 15.82
C ASN A 26 -31.56 5.57 15.03
N MET A 27 -30.55 6.41 15.26
CA MET A 27 -29.24 6.30 14.63
C MET A 27 -28.15 6.27 15.70
N PRO A 28 -27.03 5.55 15.46
CA PRO A 28 -25.93 5.54 16.40
C PRO A 28 -25.39 6.96 16.62
N PRO A 29 -24.88 7.27 17.83
CA PRO A 29 -24.20 8.53 18.10
C PRO A 29 -23.03 8.70 17.14
N PHE A 30 -22.69 9.95 16.85
CA PHE A 30 -21.67 10.26 15.87
C PHE A 30 -20.80 11.42 16.31
N GLU A 31 -19.50 11.15 16.28
CA GLU A 31 -18.44 12.13 16.35
C GLU A 31 -17.55 11.96 15.12
N ALA A 32 -17.31 13.06 14.39
CA ALA A 32 -16.51 13.04 13.17
C ALA A 32 -15.01 12.96 13.48
N THR A 33 -14.32 11.96 12.94
CA THR A 33 -12.86 11.89 13.01
C THR A 33 -12.24 13.07 12.27
N LYS A 34 -11.32 13.77 12.94
CA LYS A 34 -10.55 14.88 12.37
C LYS A 34 -9.18 14.37 11.91
N PHE A 35 -9.04 14.16 10.60
CA PHE A 35 -7.77 13.73 10.00
C PHE A 35 -6.74 14.85 10.02
N ASP A 36 -5.52 14.54 10.47
CA ASP A 36 -4.40 15.47 10.45
C ASP A 36 -3.90 15.67 9.00
N LYS A 37 -4.10 16.87 8.46
CA LYS A 37 -3.68 17.24 7.11
C LYS A 37 -2.15 17.18 6.93
N ASN A 38 -1.37 17.13 8.01
CA ASN A 38 0.08 16.92 7.96
C ASN A 38 0.46 15.46 7.68
N LEU A 39 -0.42 14.51 8.02
CA LEU A 39 -0.21 13.07 7.83
C LEU A 39 -0.83 12.52 6.55
N TYR A 40 -1.71 13.28 5.89
CA TYR A 40 -2.43 12.83 4.70
C TYR A 40 -2.33 13.83 3.53
N THR A 41 -2.41 13.31 2.31
CA THR A 41 -2.77 14.06 1.10
C THR A 41 -4.13 13.60 0.59
N SER A 42 -4.80 14.44 -0.20
CA SER A 42 -6.01 14.01 -0.90
C SER A 42 -5.65 12.93 -1.94
N LYS A 43 -6.38 11.83 -1.92
CA LYS A 43 -6.34 10.75 -2.91
C LYS A 43 -7.16 11.07 -4.16
N VAL A 44 -8.13 11.98 -4.02
CA VAL A 44 -9.04 12.41 -5.09
C VAL A 44 -8.85 13.89 -5.36
N ASP A 45 -8.93 14.28 -6.63
CA ASP A 45 -8.93 15.68 -7.04
C ASP A 45 -10.35 16.23 -7.04
N ASN A 46 -11.28 15.43 -7.56
CA ASN A 46 -12.69 15.78 -7.65
C ASN A 46 -13.55 14.68 -7.02
N PHE A 47 -14.64 15.06 -6.35
CA PHE A 47 -15.68 14.11 -5.96
C PHE A 47 -17.08 14.65 -6.22
N LEU A 48 -17.98 13.76 -6.60
CA LEU A 48 -19.37 14.08 -6.86
C LEU A 48 -20.25 13.12 -6.06
N ILE A 49 -21.06 13.68 -5.16
CA ILE A 49 -22.11 12.94 -4.48
C ILE A 49 -23.32 12.90 -5.40
N VAL A 50 -23.80 11.70 -5.70
CA VAL A 50 -25.03 11.43 -6.45
C VAL A 50 -26.05 10.90 -5.42
N PHE A 51 -26.97 11.77 -5.04
CA PHE A 51 -27.91 11.56 -3.93
C PHE A 51 -29.31 11.21 -4.43
N ASP A 52 -29.86 10.12 -3.90
CA ASP A 52 -31.23 9.69 -4.20
C ASP A 52 -32.24 10.37 -3.27
N ALA A 53 -33.12 11.14 -3.87
CA ALA A 53 -34.27 11.73 -3.22
C ALA A 53 -35.59 11.23 -3.85
N SER A 54 -35.59 10.07 -4.51
CA SER A 54 -36.76 9.46 -5.14
C SER A 54 -37.79 8.92 -4.14
N SER A 55 -39.01 8.63 -4.60
CA SER A 55 -40.10 8.19 -3.71
C SER A 55 -39.80 6.88 -2.95
N SER A 56 -38.95 5.98 -3.47
CA SER A 56 -38.59 4.73 -2.77
C SER A 56 -37.84 5.02 -1.46
N MET A 57 -37.19 6.18 -1.35
CA MET A 57 -36.49 6.62 -0.15
C MET A 57 -37.43 7.03 0.99
N TYR A 58 -38.76 7.11 0.77
CA TYR A 58 -39.74 7.30 1.84
C TYR A 58 -39.97 6.07 2.71
N GLU A 59 -39.68 4.89 2.19
CA GLU A 59 -39.85 3.65 2.95
C GLU A 59 -38.96 3.65 4.18
N LYS A 60 -39.44 2.99 5.24
CA LYS A 60 -38.73 2.90 6.51
C LYS A 60 -37.75 1.74 6.50
N TYR A 61 -36.61 1.96 7.12
CA TYR A 61 -35.61 0.96 7.43
C TYR A 61 -35.06 1.23 8.84
N ASN A 62 -35.04 0.21 9.69
CA ASN A 62 -34.62 0.32 11.10
C ASN A 62 -35.29 1.49 11.88
N GLY A 63 -36.55 1.77 11.56
CA GLY A 63 -37.38 2.79 12.24
C GLY A 63 -37.27 4.21 11.68
N ASN A 64 -36.32 4.49 10.79
CA ASN A 64 -36.14 5.80 10.13
C ASN A 64 -36.52 5.70 8.65
N ARG A 65 -36.84 6.82 7.99
CA ARG A 65 -36.97 6.82 6.52
C ARG A 65 -35.59 6.61 5.89
N LYS A 66 -35.51 5.85 4.79
CA LYS A 66 -34.25 5.69 4.04
C LYS A 66 -33.66 7.05 3.63
N PHE A 67 -34.50 8.01 3.28
CA PHE A 67 -34.09 9.39 2.98
C PHE A 67 -33.36 10.06 4.17
N GLU A 68 -33.86 9.93 5.39
CA GLU A 68 -33.23 10.49 6.60
C GLU A 68 -31.88 9.83 6.87
N ILE A 69 -31.78 8.50 6.66
CA ILE A 69 -30.53 7.75 6.75
C ILE A 69 -29.52 8.27 5.71
N ALA A 70 -29.95 8.47 4.47
CA ALA A 70 -29.11 9.00 3.40
C ALA A 70 -28.65 10.43 3.71
N GLN A 71 -29.53 11.29 4.24
CA GLN A 71 -29.15 12.63 4.69
C GLN A 71 -28.10 12.59 5.80
N ALA A 72 -28.29 11.73 6.79
CA ALA A 72 -27.32 11.55 7.86
C ALA A 72 -25.97 11.08 7.31
N LEU A 73 -25.93 10.17 6.34
CA LEU A 73 -24.68 9.73 5.70
C LEU A 73 -23.94 10.88 5.01
N VAL A 74 -24.63 11.70 4.20
CA VAL A 74 -24.02 12.86 3.54
C VAL A 74 -23.48 13.86 4.56
N GLN A 75 -24.25 14.15 5.61
CA GLN A 75 -23.82 15.07 6.68
C GLN A 75 -22.60 14.54 7.44
N ARG A 76 -22.62 13.26 7.86
CA ARG A 76 -21.53 12.60 8.58
C ARG A 76 -20.26 12.53 7.73
N MET A 77 -20.40 12.18 6.45
CA MET A 77 -19.30 12.19 5.48
C MET A 77 -18.73 13.60 5.32
N ASN A 78 -19.58 14.61 5.09
CA ASN A 78 -19.16 16.00 4.94
C ASN A 78 -18.47 16.59 6.19
N GLN A 79 -18.84 16.13 7.39
CA GLN A 79 -18.17 16.52 8.64
C GLN A 79 -16.79 15.86 8.83
N THR A 80 -16.54 14.77 8.10
CA THR A 80 -15.36 13.90 8.23
C THR A 80 -14.33 14.13 7.12
N ILE A 81 -14.75 14.48 5.90
CA ILE A 81 -13.84 14.80 4.80
C ILE A 81 -13.03 16.07 5.13
N PRO A 82 -11.69 15.99 5.19
CA PRO A 82 -10.86 17.17 5.36
C PRO A 82 -10.79 18.01 4.07
N GLU A 83 -11.01 19.31 4.19
CA GLU A 83 -10.81 20.28 3.10
C GLU A 83 -9.32 20.39 2.75
N MET A 84 -8.90 19.75 1.65
CA MET A 84 -7.51 19.71 1.16
C MET A 84 -7.36 20.27 -0.25
N GLY A 85 -8.35 21.04 -0.72
CA GLY A 85 -8.33 21.68 -2.04
C GLY A 85 -9.02 20.89 -3.14
N GLN A 86 -9.76 19.84 -2.80
CA GLN A 86 -10.57 19.07 -3.75
C GLN A 86 -11.66 19.94 -4.37
N THR A 87 -12.13 19.57 -5.56
CA THR A 87 -13.39 20.05 -6.13
C THR A 87 -14.51 19.10 -5.72
N ALA A 88 -15.64 19.63 -5.26
CA ALA A 88 -16.79 18.84 -4.86
C ALA A 88 -18.02 19.17 -5.68
N GLY A 89 -18.91 18.20 -5.85
CA GLY A 89 -20.26 18.39 -6.37
C GLY A 89 -21.28 17.60 -5.57
N LEU A 90 -22.54 18.04 -5.65
CA LEU A 90 -23.69 17.30 -5.14
C LEU A 90 -24.80 17.37 -6.19
N ARG A 91 -25.01 16.25 -6.87
CA ARG A 91 -26.14 16.03 -7.76
C ARG A 91 -27.17 15.18 -7.04
N SER A 92 -28.42 15.62 -7.06
CA SER A 92 -29.55 14.85 -6.54
C SER A 92 -30.47 14.42 -7.68
N PHE A 93 -31.16 13.30 -7.51
CA PHE A 93 -32.12 12.77 -8.47
C PHE A 93 -33.35 12.18 -7.80
N GLY A 94 -34.49 12.29 -8.49
CA GLY A 94 -35.80 12.02 -7.89
C GLY A 94 -36.11 13.09 -6.85
N HIS A 95 -37.17 13.87 -7.03
CA HIS A 95 -37.49 14.94 -6.10
C HIS A 95 -38.99 15.03 -5.90
N ALA A 96 -39.41 15.39 -4.69
CA ALA A 96 -40.73 15.98 -4.53
C ALA A 96 -40.81 17.29 -5.34
N PRO A 97 -41.99 17.63 -5.88
CA PRO A 97 -42.19 18.89 -6.61
C PRO A 97 -41.80 20.14 -5.79
N ALA A 98 -41.87 20.08 -4.46
CA ALA A 98 -41.47 21.16 -3.56
C ALA A 98 -39.94 21.40 -3.53
N VAL A 99 -39.14 20.39 -3.87
CA VAL A 99 -37.67 20.47 -3.90
C VAL A 99 -37.18 20.85 -5.30
N SER A 100 -37.65 20.13 -6.32
CA SER A 100 -37.29 20.40 -7.72
C SER A 100 -38.29 19.72 -8.68
N SER A 101 -38.57 20.37 -9.80
CA SER A 101 -39.30 19.76 -10.92
C SER A 101 -38.39 19.03 -11.91
N LYS A 102 -37.05 19.13 -11.76
CA LYS A 102 -36.09 18.46 -12.63
C LYS A 102 -35.90 17.01 -12.18
N GLN A 103 -35.70 16.11 -13.15
CA GLN A 103 -35.33 14.72 -12.89
C GLN A 103 -34.04 14.61 -12.08
N THR A 104 -33.05 15.46 -12.39
CA THR A 104 -31.80 15.56 -11.65
C THR A 104 -31.36 17.02 -11.55
N GLU A 105 -30.68 17.39 -10.46
CA GLU A 105 -30.24 18.76 -10.22
C GLU A 105 -28.91 18.80 -9.47
N LEU A 106 -28.03 19.72 -9.87
CA LEU A 106 -26.75 19.97 -9.22
C LEU A 106 -26.92 21.06 -8.16
N PHE A 107 -27.08 20.66 -6.90
CA PHE A 107 -27.33 21.55 -5.77
C PHE A 107 -26.05 22.23 -5.26
N TYR A 108 -24.93 21.51 -5.34
CA TYR A 108 -23.58 22.03 -5.12
C TYR A 108 -22.81 21.84 -6.43
N GLY A 109 -22.44 22.95 -7.09
CA GLY A 109 -21.73 22.92 -8.37
C GLY A 109 -20.32 22.37 -8.21
N MET A 110 -19.71 21.82 -9.26
CA MET A 110 -18.31 21.36 -9.23
C MET A 110 -17.35 22.51 -8.96
N GLU A 111 -17.21 22.89 -7.69
CA GLU A 111 -16.46 24.03 -7.17
C GLU A 111 -15.56 23.58 -6.02
N LYS A 112 -14.64 24.46 -5.59
CA LYS A 112 -13.72 24.14 -4.48
C LYS A 112 -14.50 23.69 -3.25
N TYR A 113 -14.15 22.52 -2.72
CA TYR A 113 -14.86 21.90 -1.62
C TYR A 113 -14.80 22.76 -0.35
N SER A 114 -15.98 23.10 0.17
CA SER A 114 -16.17 23.62 1.51
C SER A 114 -17.26 22.81 2.21
N SER A 115 -16.93 22.24 3.35
CA SER A 115 -17.85 21.48 4.20
C SER A 115 -19.06 22.32 4.59
N LYS A 116 -18.85 23.59 4.91
CA LYS A 116 -19.92 24.54 5.23
C LYS A 116 -20.85 24.77 4.05
N THR A 117 -20.31 25.14 2.89
CA THR A 117 -21.11 25.44 1.70
C THR A 117 -21.88 24.20 1.23
N LEU A 118 -21.26 23.01 1.27
CA LEU A 118 -21.94 21.76 0.92
C LEU A 118 -23.10 21.49 1.85
N ALA A 119 -22.92 21.65 3.17
CA ALA A 119 -23.99 21.49 4.13
C ALA A 119 -25.15 22.48 3.88
N ASP A 120 -24.85 23.74 3.58
CA ASP A 120 -25.87 24.77 3.34
C ASP A 120 -26.65 24.52 2.04
N LYS A 121 -25.99 24.07 0.97
CA LYS A 121 -26.67 23.67 -0.27
C LYS A 121 -27.49 22.40 -0.07
N PHE A 122 -26.98 21.43 0.70
CA PHE A 122 -27.65 20.15 0.93
C PHE A 122 -28.98 20.29 1.67
N LYS A 123 -29.10 21.27 2.58
CA LYS A 123 -30.37 21.59 3.29
C LYS A 123 -31.56 21.87 2.38
N LYS A 124 -31.32 22.20 1.10
CA LYS A 124 -32.39 22.45 0.12
C LYS A 124 -33.11 21.17 -0.33
N ILE A 125 -32.49 20.00 -0.13
CA ILE A 125 -33.10 18.70 -0.45
C ILE A 125 -33.85 18.26 0.80
N THR A 126 -35.08 18.74 0.96
CA THR A 126 -35.83 18.64 2.22
C THR A 126 -36.64 17.35 2.35
N GLU A 127 -37.02 16.75 1.23
CA GLU A 127 -37.90 15.58 1.21
C GLU A 127 -37.67 14.72 -0.03
N ALA A 128 -37.98 13.44 0.09
CA ALA A 128 -37.96 12.51 -1.02
C ALA A 128 -39.21 12.68 -1.91
N GLY A 129 -39.24 12.12 -3.11
CA GLY A 129 -40.40 12.12 -4.01
C GLY A 129 -40.03 11.91 -5.48
N GLY A 130 -41.03 11.82 -6.34
CA GLY A 130 -40.81 11.63 -7.78
C GLY A 130 -40.27 10.24 -8.15
N THR A 131 -39.83 10.10 -9.40
CA THR A 131 -39.27 8.86 -9.98
C THR A 131 -37.80 8.67 -9.58
N THR A 132 -37.21 7.54 -9.96
CA THR A 132 -35.79 7.21 -9.70
C THR A 132 -34.92 7.28 -10.97
N PRO A 133 -34.64 8.48 -11.52
CA PRO A 133 -33.85 8.64 -12.75
C PRO A 133 -32.34 8.51 -12.49
N MET A 134 -31.91 7.39 -11.90
CA MET A 134 -30.52 7.12 -11.54
C MET A 134 -29.60 7.12 -12.78
N PHE A 135 -30.05 6.52 -13.90
CA PHE A 135 -29.35 6.59 -15.17
C PHE A 135 -29.03 8.03 -15.58
N SER A 136 -30.04 8.91 -15.58
CA SER A 136 -29.87 10.32 -15.93
C SER A 136 -28.88 11.02 -15.01
N ALA A 137 -28.88 10.69 -13.72
CA ALA A 137 -28.00 11.30 -12.73
C ALA A 137 -26.54 10.90 -12.95
N ILE A 138 -26.28 9.60 -13.14
CA ILE A 138 -24.94 9.07 -13.43
C ILE A 138 -24.45 9.56 -14.80
N ASN A 139 -25.31 9.59 -15.82
CA ASN A 139 -24.92 10.07 -17.14
C ASN A 139 -24.55 11.58 -17.10
N THR A 140 -25.35 12.38 -16.38
CA THR A 140 -25.10 13.83 -16.25
C THR A 140 -23.86 14.12 -15.38
N ALA A 141 -23.53 13.26 -14.41
CA ALA A 141 -22.28 13.35 -13.66
C ALA A 141 -21.04 13.37 -14.59
N GLY A 142 -21.09 12.66 -15.72
CA GLY A 142 -20.03 12.72 -16.72
C GLY A 142 -19.83 14.12 -17.33
N THR A 143 -20.92 14.91 -17.43
CA THR A 143 -20.86 16.31 -17.88
C THR A 143 -20.37 17.24 -16.78
N ASP A 144 -20.79 17.01 -15.53
CA ASP A 144 -20.33 17.81 -14.39
C ASP A 144 -18.82 17.72 -14.20
N LEU A 145 -18.26 16.53 -14.40
CA LEU A 145 -16.82 16.27 -14.29
C LEU A 145 -16.01 16.80 -15.49
N LYS A 146 -16.67 17.19 -16.59
CA LYS A 146 -16.00 17.54 -17.84
C LYS A 146 -15.22 18.84 -17.69
N GLY A 147 -13.94 18.81 -18.08
CA GLY A 147 -13.08 19.99 -18.06
C GLY A 147 -12.50 20.33 -16.68
N LEU A 148 -12.80 19.54 -15.64
CA LEU A 148 -12.13 19.66 -14.36
C LEU A 148 -10.69 19.12 -14.47
N SER A 149 -9.75 19.83 -13.87
CA SER A 149 -8.38 19.35 -13.69
C SER A 149 -8.32 18.23 -12.67
N GLY A 150 -7.33 17.35 -12.77
CA GLY A 150 -7.10 16.27 -11.81
C GLY A 150 -6.87 14.93 -12.47
N LYS A 151 -6.39 13.96 -11.70
CA LYS A 151 -6.10 12.59 -12.13
C LYS A 151 -7.09 11.58 -11.56
N MET A 152 -7.88 11.94 -10.54
CA MET A 152 -8.79 11.02 -9.87
C MET A 152 -10.13 11.66 -9.48
N ASN A 153 -11.21 11.08 -10.03
CA ASN A 153 -12.60 11.44 -9.76
C ASN A 153 -13.28 10.34 -8.93
N ALA A 154 -13.92 10.72 -7.82
CA ALA A 154 -14.75 9.83 -7.02
C ALA A 154 -16.23 10.14 -7.22
N VAL A 155 -17.01 9.16 -7.66
CA VAL A 155 -18.47 9.27 -7.74
C VAL A 155 -19.08 8.45 -6.62
N ILE A 156 -19.67 9.11 -5.63
CA ILE A 156 -20.29 8.49 -4.45
C ILE A 156 -21.79 8.46 -4.70
N ILE A 157 -22.38 7.27 -4.87
CA ILE A 157 -23.81 7.12 -5.16
C ILE A 157 -24.50 6.68 -3.87
N ILE A 158 -25.52 7.41 -3.39
CA ILE A 158 -26.24 7.08 -2.15
C ILE A 158 -27.71 6.88 -2.49
N SER A 159 -28.17 5.62 -2.45
CA SER A 159 -29.53 5.22 -2.87
C SER A 159 -29.86 3.85 -2.30
N ASP A 160 -31.13 3.47 -2.37
CA ASP A 160 -31.61 2.11 -2.11
C ASP A 160 -31.49 1.17 -3.32
N GLY A 161 -31.11 1.71 -4.49
CA GLY A 161 -30.93 0.96 -5.73
C GLY A 161 -32.23 0.52 -6.41
N LEU A 162 -33.39 0.86 -5.85
CA LEU A 162 -34.70 0.44 -6.36
C LEU A 162 -35.24 1.40 -7.43
N GLY A 163 -36.16 0.92 -8.25
CA GLY A 163 -36.87 1.78 -9.22
C GLY A 163 -36.00 2.37 -10.33
N ASN A 164 -34.74 1.91 -10.44
CA ASN A 164 -33.88 2.29 -11.55
C ASN A 164 -34.42 1.67 -12.85
N ASP A 165 -34.28 2.38 -13.96
CA ASP A 165 -34.76 1.99 -15.29
C ASP A 165 -33.92 0.86 -15.93
N GLY A 166 -33.10 0.14 -15.16
CA GLY A 166 -32.19 -0.90 -15.62
C GLY A 166 -30.93 -0.37 -16.33
N ASN A 167 -30.81 0.94 -16.56
CA ASN A 167 -29.75 1.52 -17.39
C ASN A 167 -28.59 2.12 -16.59
N ALA A 168 -28.65 2.15 -15.26
CA ALA A 168 -27.60 2.72 -14.42
C ALA A 168 -26.20 2.12 -14.70
N LEU A 169 -26.12 0.81 -15.00
CA LEU A 169 -24.89 0.15 -15.40
C LEU A 169 -24.34 0.69 -16.73
N ASN A 170 -25.20 1.00 -17.69
CA ASN A 170 -24.79 1.57 -18.98
C ASN A 170 -24.25 2.99 -18.80
N ALA A 171 -24.86 3.81 -17.94
CA ALA A 171 -24.32 5.12 -17.59
C ALA A 171 -22.94 5.01 -16.91
N ALA A 172 -22.78 4.09 -15.96
CA ALA A 172 -21.49 3.86 -15.31
C ALA A 172 -20.41 3.41 -16.30
N LYS A 173 -20.75 2.52 -17.26
CA LYS A 173 -19.85 2.11 -18.35
C LYS A 173 -19.48 3.30 -19.24
N ALA A 174 -20.45 4.09 -19.67
CA ALA A 174 -20.18 5.27 -20.50
C ALA A 174 -19.24 6.27 -19.80
N LEU A 175 -19.42 6.50 -18.49
CA LEU A 175 -18.49 7.31 -17.71
C LEU A 175 -17.10 6.65 -17.64
N LYS A 176 -17.03 5.34 -17.44
CA LYS A 176 -15.76 4.60 -17.42
C LYS A 176 -15.04 4.67 -18.76
N ASP A 177 -15.74 4.62 -19.88
CA ASP A 177 -15.16 4.71 -21.22
C ASP A 177 -14.56 6.10 -21.48
N VAL A 178 -15.18 7.17 -20.95
CA VAL A 178 -14.68 8.54 -21.08
C VAL A 178 -13.48 8.80 -20.18
N TYR A 179 -13.54 8.40 -18.92
CA TYR A 179 -12.55 8.78 -17.90
C TYR A 179 -11.49 7.69 -17.63
N GLY A 180 -11.67 6.47 -18.11
CA GLY A 180 -10.73 5.37 -17.96
C GLY A 180 -10.36 5.12 -16.49
N ALA A 181 -9.06 5.07 -16.20
CA ALA A 181 -8.56 4.85 -14.83
C ALA A 181 -8.77 6.04 -13.87
N SER A 182 -9.19 7.20 -14.38
CA SER A 182 -9.38 8.42 -13.58
C SER A 182 -10.75 8.54 -12.90
N ILE A 183 -11.57 7.49 -12.92
CA ILE A 183 -12.88 7.47 -12.26
C ILE A 183 -13.10 6.19 -11.45
N CYS A 184 -13.57 6.37 -10.21
CA CYS A 184 -13.98 5.28 -9.31
C CYS A 184 -15.41 5.53 -8.81
N PHE A 185 -16.19 4.45 -8.68
CA PHE A 185 -17.55 4.49 -8.14
C PHE A 185 -17.59 3.92 -6.73
N TYR A 186 -18.19 4.66 -5.80
CA TYR A 186 -18.35 4.27 -4.39
C TYR A 186 -19.85 4.29 -4.02
N PRO A 187 -20.64 3.34 -4.53
CA PRO A 187 -22.04 3.26 -4.19
C PRO A 187 -22.25 2.82 -2.73
N ILE A 188 -23.22 3.43 -2.07
CA ILE A 188 -23.61 3.19 -0.68
C ILE A 188 -25.09 2.80 -0.68
N LEU A 189 -25.36 1.53 -0.38
CA LEU A 189 -26.71 1.00 -0.29
C LEU A 189 -27.40 1.49 0.98
N VAL A 190 -28.57 2.11 0.83
CA VAL A 190 -29.44 2.52 1.93
C VAL A 190 -30.61 1.54 2.03
N GLY A 191 -30.75 0.89 3.19
CA GLY A 191 -31.73 -0.18 3.37
C GLY A 191 -31.15 -1.56 3.05
N ASN A 192 -32.03 -2.48 2.67
CA ASN A 192 -31.75 -3.92 2.56
C ASN A 192 -32.16 -4.51 1.21
N SER A 193 -32.26 -3.71 0.15
CA SER A 193 -32.60 -4.19 -1.19
C SER A 193 -31.49 -5.12 -1.73
N GLU A 194 -31.84 -6.38 -2.01
CA GLU A 194 -30.92 -7.34 -2.64
C GLU A 194 -30.59 -6.92 -4.08
N GLU A 195 -31.58 -6.45 -4.84
CA GLU A 195 -31.37 -5.95 -6.20
C GLU A 195 -30.44 -4.73 -6.21
N GLY A 196 -30.62 -3.82 -5.26
CA GLY A 196 -29.76 -2.65 -5.08
C GLY A 196 -28.33 -3.04 -4.72
N ASP A 197 -28.15 -4.03 -3.83
CA ASP A 197 -26.84 -4.58 -3.46
C ASP A 197 -26.09 -5.16 -4.67
N VAL A 198 -26.78 -5.96 -5.49
CA VAL A 198 -26.22 -6.53 -6.73
C VAL A 198 -25.84 -5.42 -7.71
N LEU A 199 -26.74 -4.47 -7.96
CA LEU A 199 -26.49 -3.33 -8.85
C LEU A 199 -25.23 -2.56 -8.43
N PHE A 200 -25.12 -2.24 -7.15
CA PHE A 200 -24.03 -1.42 -6.62
C PHE A 200 -22.68 -2.12 -6.64
N LYS A 201 -22.65 -3.43 -6.40
CA LYS A 201 -21.44 -4.22 -6.60
C LYS A 201 -20.98 -4.20 -8.06
N GLU A 202 -21.90 -4.32 -9.02
CA GLU A 202 -21.57 -4.25 -10.44
C GLU A 202 -21.14 -2.83 -10.89
N ILE A 203 -21.78 -1.76 -10.39
CA ILE A 203 -21.32 -0.38 -10.63
C ILE A 203 -19.89 -0.16 -10.11
N ALA A 204 -19.59 -0.60 -8.88
CA ALA A 204 -18.25 -0.49 -8.30
C ALA A 204 -17.21 -1.25 -9.14
N LYS A 205 -17.57 -2.46 -9.60
CA LYS A 205 -16.75 -3.32 -10.46
C LYS A 205 -16.43 -2.68 -11.81
N ILE A 206 -17.39 -2.01 -12.45
CA ILE A 206 -17.15 -1.23 -13.68
C ILE A 206 -16.06 -0.17 -13.46
N GLY A 207 -16.03 0.46 -12.28
CA GLY A 207 -15.00 1.44 -11.93
C GLY A 207 -13.59 0.85 -11.83
N GLY A 208 -13.43 -0.42 -11.44
CA GLY A 208 -12.14 -1.12 -11.31
C GLY A 208 -11.26 -0.68 -10.12
N CYS A 209 -11.65 0.37 -9.40
CA CYS A 209 -10.92 0.91 -8.23
C CYS A 209 -11.82 1.22 -7.03
N GLY A 210 -13.14 1.23 -7.23
CA GLY A 210 -14.14 1.53 -6.21
C GLY A 210 -14.63 0.30 -5.46
N PHE A 211 -15.60 0.49 -4.56
CA PHE A 211 -16.23 -0.58 -3.80
C PHE A 211 -17.64 -0.16 -3.35
N ALA A 212 -18.55 -1.13 -3.22
CA ALA A 212 -19.87 -0.92 -2.64
C ALA A 212 -19.80 -0.97 -1.11
N SER A 213 -20.60 -0.14 -0.42
CA SER A 213 -20.72 -0.12 1.04
C SER A 213 -22.19 -0.14 1.47
N LYS A 214 -22.47 -0.47 2.73
CA LYS A 214 -23.83 -0.38 3.29
C LYS A 214 -23.95 0.79 4.26
N ALA A 215 -25.10 1.46 4.25
CA ALA A 215 -25.41 2.56 5.16
C ALA A 215 -25.14 2.21 6.62
N ASP A 216 -25.54 1.01 7.05
CA ASP A 216 -25.41 0.55 8.44
C ASP A 216 -23.97 0.55 8.95
N GLU A 217 -23.01 0.22 8.07
CA GLU A 217 -21.59 0.23 8.39
C GLU A 217 -21.09 1.68 8.56
N LEU A 218 -21.54 2.56 7.67
CA LEU A 218 -21.06 3.94 7.56
C LEU A 218 -21.77 4.91 8.51
N LEU A 219 -22.89 4.52 9.11
CA LEU A 219 -23.53 5.32 10.14
C LEU A 219 -22.63 5.43 11.38
N THR A 220 -21.77 4.47 11.69
CA THR A 220 -20.87 4.58 12.86
C THR A 220 -19.73 5.59 12.62
N SER A 221 -19.21 6.22 13.68
CA SER A 221 -18.01 7.08 13.59
C SER A 221 -16.81 6.34 12.98
N ALA A 222 -16.56 5.10 13.43
CA ALA A 222 -15.45 4.30 12.93
C ALA A 222 -15.63 3.92 11.45
N GLY A 223 -16.83 3.50 11.05
CA GLY A 223 -17.13 3.15 9.66
C GLY A 223 -17.01 4.34 8.72
N MET A 224 -17.55 5.51 9.10
CA MET A 224 -17.40 6.73 8.30
C MET A 224 -15.94 7.18 8.20
N ALA A 225 -15.18 7.11 9.29
CA ALA A 225 -13.75 7.43 9.26
C ALA A 225 -12.99 6.48 8.32
N ALA A 226 -13.23 5.17 8.40
CA ALA A 226 -12.61 4.18 7.54
C ALA A 226 -12.97 4.40 6.06
N PHE A 227 -14.22 4.73 5.77
CA PHE A 227 -14.67 5.08 4.42
C PHE A 227 -13.96 6.33 3.90
N VAL A 228 -13.93 7.41 4.68
CA VAL A 228 -13.27 8.66 4.28
C VAL A 228 -11.78 8.45 4.08
N GLU A 229 -11.10 7.74 4.98
CA GLU A 229 -9.68 7.42 4.83
C GLU A 229 -9.41 6.64 3.55
N LYS A 230 -10.20 5.59 3.28
CA LYS A 230 -9.99 4.72 2.11
C LYS A 230 -10.29 5.41 0.78
N VAL A 231 -11.33 6.26 0.74
CA VAL A 231 -11.79 6.93 -0.49
C VAL A 231 -11.01 8.21 -0.77
N PHE A 232 -10.80 9.05 0.24
CA PHE A 232 -10.32 10.42 0.06
C PHE A 232 -8.87 10.63 0.46
N LEU A 233 -8.24 9.72 1.21
CA LEU A 233 -6.94 9.98 1.82
C LEU A 233 -5.86 9.02 1.34
N THR A 234 -4.65 9.58 1.19
CA THR A 234 -3.41 8.82 1.07
C THR A 234 -2.54 9.25 2.24
N LYS A 235 -2.02 8.30 3.03
CA LYS A 235 -1.03 8.63 4.06
C LYS A 235 0.19 9.21 3.38
N LYS A 236 0.60 10.40 3.80
CA LYS A 236 1.90 10.94 3.43
C LYS A 236 2.95 9.94 3.87
N PRO A 237 4.02 9.73 3.07
CA PRO A 237 5.19 9.05 3.58
C PRO A 237 5.58 9.74 4.87
N VAL A 238 5.54 9.01 5.99
CA VAL A 238 6.21 9.48 7.20
C VAL A 238 7.65 9.68 6.74
N PRO A 239 8.23 10.90 6.86
CA PRO A 239 9.65 11.06 6.65
C PRO A 239 10.27 9.98 7.52
N ALA A 240 10.98 9.02 6.90
CA ALA A 240 11.67 7.99 7.67
C ALA A 240 12.37 8.74 8.81
N PRO A 241 12.22 8.33 10.09
CA PRO A 241 12.98 8.95 11.16
C PRO A 241 14.40 9.04 10.62
N ALA A 242 14.95 10.26 10.54
CA ALA A 242 16.27 10.45 9.96
C ALA A 242 17.13 9.35 10.56
N ALA A 243 17.56 8.40 9.72
CA ALA A 243 18.25 7.23 10.21
C ALA A 243 19.34 7.78 11.14
N PRO A 244 19.44 7.32 12.39
CA PRO A 244 20.48 7.82 13.28
C PRO A 244 21.77 7.77 12.48
N ALA A 245 22.43 8.92 12.32
CA ALA A 245 23.51 9.08 11.35
C ALA A 245 24.42 7.86 11.41
N VAL A 246 24.32 6.99 10.39
CA VAL A 246 25.15 5.80 10.31
C VAL A 246 26.55 6.38 10.19
N LYS A 247 27.39 6.15 11.21
CA LYS A 247 28.81 6.46 11.10
C LYS A 247 29.27 5.89 9.76
N PRO A 248 29.93 6.65 8.88
CA PRO A 248 30.40 6.12 7.61
C PRO A 248 31.24 4.86 7.91
N ARG A 249 30.74 3.69 7.49
CA ARG A 249 31.55 2.47 7.53
C ARG A 249 32.60 2.63 6.43
N VAL A 250 33.85 2.42 6.81
CA VAL A 250 34.98 2.54 5.89
C VAL A 250 35.17 1.19 5.20
N ASP A 251 35.42 1.22 3.89
CA ASP A 251 35.86 0.09 3.07
C ASP A 251 37.18 0.57 2.44
N SER A 252 38.29 0.22 3.08
CA SER A 252 39.61 0.79 2.83
C SER A 252 40.23 0.28 1.54
N ASP A 253 39.97 -0.98 1.14
CA ASP A 253 40.53 -1.56 -0.08
C ASP A 253 39.54 -1.61 -1.25
N GLY A 254 38.25 -1.36 -1.00
CA GLY A 254 37.21 -1.24 -2.00
C GLY A 254 36.78 -2.58 -2.59
N ASP A 255 36.90 -3.66 -1.82
CA ASP A 255 36.53 -5.02 -2.24
C ASP A 255 35.02 -5.32 -2.06
N GLY A 256 34.29 -4.42 -1.39
CA GLY A 256 32.86 -4.53 -1.12
C GLY A 256 32.50 -5.08 0.26
N VAL A 257 33.48 -5.33 1.14
CA VAL A 257 33.31 -5.70 2.54
C VAL A 257 33.89 -4.58 3.43
N TYR A 258 33.11 -4.08 4.38
CA TYR A 258 33.57 -2.99 5.25
C TYR A 258 34.68 -3.44 6.20
N ASP A 259 35.59 -2.53 6.59
CA ASP A 259 36.77 -2.81 7.42
C ASP A 259 36.47 -3.57 8.72
N GLU A 260 35.28 -3.37 9.30
CA GLU A 260 34.85 -4.05 10.53
C GLU A 260 34.31 -5.48 10.32
N ASP A 261 33.96 -5.82 9.09
CA ASP A 261 33.49 -7.15 8.65
C ASP A 261 34.55 -7.90 7.81
N ASP A 262 35.57 -7.19 7.33
CA ASP A 262 36.63 -7.71 6.45
C ASP A 262 37.73 -8.45 7.24
N LYS A 263 37.97 -9.70 6.85
CA LYS A 263 39.00 -10.57 7.43
C LYS A 263 40.29 -10.60 6.62
N CYS A 264 40.28 -10.00 5.44
CA CYS A 264 41.35 -10.06 4.46
C CYS A 264 41.63 -8.66 3.87
N PRO A 265 42.07 -7.70 4.71
CA PRO A 265 42.32 -6.33 4.28
C PRO A 265 43.46 -6.25 3.26
N GLY A 266 43.31 -5.35 2.30
CA GLY A 266 44.27 -5.13 1.22
C GLY A 266 44.06 -6.05 0.03
N THR A 267 42.83 -6.55 -0.16
CA THR A 267 42.49 -7.33 -1.34
C THR A 267 42.58 -6.44 -2.61
N PRO A 268 43.26 -6.88 -3.68
CA PRO A 268 43.45 -6.04 -4.85
C PRO A 268 42.14 -5.77 -5.59
N LYS A 269 41.97 -4.54 -6.06
CA LYS A 269 40.78 -4.12 -6.81
C LYS A 269 40.47 -5.04 -8.00
N GLY A 270 39.22 -5.48 -8.08
CA GLY A 270 38.74 -6.39 -9.11
C GLY A 270 38.93 -7.88 -8.77
N ALA A 271 39.54 -8.20 -7.62
CA ALA A 271 39.50 -9.54 -7.07
C ALA A 271 38.07 -9.96 -6.72
N ARG A 272 37.78 -11.25 -6.90
CA ARG A 272 36.53 -11.84 -6.42
C ARG A 272 36.69 -12.23 -4.96
N VAL A 273 35.91 -11.62 -4.09
CA VAL A 273 35.95 -11.90 -2.65
C VAL A 273 34.78 -12.76 -2.19
N ASN A 274 35.00 -13.51 -1.12
CA ASN A 274 33.91 -14.15 -0.39
C ASN A 274 33.25 -13.14 0.57
N ALA A 275 32.26 -13.61 1.35
CA ALA A 275 31.57 -12.77 2.34
C ALA A 275 32.45 -12.25 3.50
N GLN A 276 33.74 -12.57 3.50
CA GLN A 276 34.73 -12.18 4.51
C GLN A 276 35.82 -11.26 3.92
N GLY A 277 35.66 -10.76 2.68
CA GLY A 277 36.64 -9.92 1.98
C GLY A 277 37.85 -10.69 1.42
N CYS A 278 37.90 -12.01 1.60
CA CYS A 278 39.06 -12.79 1.16
C CYS A 278 38.99 -13.08 -0.33
N TRP A 279 40.08 -12.83 -1.06
CA TRP A 279 40.20 -13.17 -2.48
C TRP A 279 40.17 -14.70 -2.66
N VAL A 280 39.07 -15.20 -3.23
CA VAL A 280 38.85 -16.64 -3.41
C VAL A 280 38.70 -17.01 -4.87
N LEU A 281 39.24 -18.18 -5.22
CA LEU A 281 38.82 -18.92 -6.40
C LEU A 281 37.84 -20.01 -5.96
N SER A 282 36.57 -19.63 -5.79
CA SER A 282 35.47 -20.56 -5.46
C SER A 282 34.82 -21.14 -6.71
N HIS A 283 34.02 -22.20 -6.53
CA HIS A 283 33.35 -23.03 -7.55
C HIS A 283 34.22 -24.10 -8.23
N VAL A 284 34.19 -25.30 -7.65
CA VAL A 284 34.53 -26.59 -8.29
C VAL A 284 35.81 -26.52 -9.13
N LEU A 285 36.86 -25.86 -8.62
CA LEU A 285 38.17 -25.88 -9.28
C LEU A 285 38.71 -27.31 -9.41
N PHE A 286 38.32 -28.16 -8.47
CA PHE A 286 38.78 -29.54 -8.35
C PHE A 286 37.59 -30.45 -8.10
N ASP A 287 37.60 -31.64 -8.70
CA ASP A 287 36.70 -32.71 -8.27
C ASP A 287 37.10 -33.19 -6.86
N PHE A 288 36.18 -33.91 -6.21
CA PHE A 288 36.47 -34.64 -4.97
C PHE A 288 37.75 -35.47 -5.17
N ASP A 289 38.64 -35.37 -4.20
CA ASP A 289 39.93 -36.08 -4.17
C ASP A 289 40.94 -35.77 -5.29
N LYS A 290 40.71 -34.72 -6.11
CA LYS A 290 41.62 -34.34 -7.21
C LYS A 290 42.35 -33.02 -6.98
N ALA A 291 43.49 -32.89 -7.66
CA ALA A 291 44.29 -31.65 -7.79
C ALA A 291 44.41 -31.18 -9.26
N VAL A 292 43.62 -31.74 -10.17
CA VAL A 292 43.53 -31.28 -11.56
C VAL A 292 42.50 -30.16 -11.63
N ILE A 293 42.91 -29.01 -12.17
CA ILE A 293 42.04 -27.85 -12.36
C ILE A 293 40.98 -28.19 -13.42
N LYS A 294 39.71 -27.97 -13.11
CA LYS A 294 38.62 -28.17 -14.07
C LYS A 294 38.61 -27.07 -15.14
N PRO A 295 38.26 -27.37 -16.40
CA PRO A 295 38.24 -26.36 -17.47
C PRO A 295 37.43 -25.10 -17.16
N VAL A 296 36.33 -25.24 -16.41
CA VAL A 296 35.46 -24.13 -15.97
C VAL A 296 36.19 -23.07 -15.13
N ALA A 297 37.32 -23.44 -14.52
CA ALA A 297 38.11 -22.55 -13.67
C ALA A 297 39.08 -21.66 -14.43
N TYR A 298 39.43 -21.98 -15.69
CA TYR A 298 40.45 -21.23 -16.42
C TYR A 298 40.10 -19.76 -16.64
N PRO A 299 38.85 -19.37 -16.96
CA PRO A 299 38.50 -17.95 -17.03
C PRO A 299 38.73 -17.20 -15.71
N LEU A 300 38.45 -17.82 -14.56
CA LEU A 300 38.70 -17.23 -13.25
C LEU A 300 40.20 -17.07 -12.98
N LEU A 301 41.02 -18.03 -13.42
CA LEU A 301 42.47 -17.95 -13.29
C LEU A 301 43.07 -16.90 -14.25
N ASP A 302 42.49 -16.70 -15.42
CA ASP A 302 42.88 -15.63 -16.33
C ASP A 302 42.57 -14.23 -15.74
N GLU A 303 41.47 -14.08 -14.99
CA GLU A 303 41.20 -12.85 -14.21
C GLU A 303 42.32 -12.57 -13.18
N VAL A 304 42.84 -13.60 -12.52
CA VAL A 304 44.00 -13.46 -11.59
C VAL A 304 45.22 -12.95 -12.32
N VAL A 305 45.52 -13.46 -13.52
CA VAL A 305 46.66 -13.00 -14.34
C VAL A 305 46.54 -11.52 -14.67
N VAL A 306 45.34 -11.04 -15.00
CA VAL A 306 45.07 -9.61 -15.24
C VAL A 306 45.36 -8.77 -13.99
N ILE A 307 44.97 -9.23 -12.80
CA ILE A 307 45.25 -8.54 -11.53
C ILE A 307 46.76 -8.49 -11.25
N PHE A 308 47.48 -9.58 -11.51
CA PHE A 308 48.95 -9.61 -11.39
C PHE A 308 49.65 -8.64 -12.35
N GLY A 309 49.10 -8.44 -13.55
CA GLY A 309 49.59 -7.47 -14.52
C GLY A 309 49.41 -6.02 -14.08
N LYS A 310 48.30 -5.72 -13.36
CA LYS A 310 48.04 -4.39 -12.79
C LYS A 310 48.84 -4.10 -11.52
N ASN A 311 49.39 -5.12 -10.87
CA ASN A 311 50.07 -5.00 -9.58
C ASN A 311 51.48 -5.64 -9.65
N PRO A 312 52.47 -5.02 -10.32
CA PRO A 312 53.75 -5.68 -10.65
C PRO A 312 54.61 -6.12 -9.44
N GLY A 313 54.44 -5.48 -8.28
CA GLY A 313 55.17 -5.82 -7.05
C GLY A 313 54.48 -6.84 -6.14
N MET A 314 53.21 -7.16 -6.40
CA MET A 314 52.39 -7.99 -5.50
C MET A 314 52.92 -9.43 -5.43
N LYS A 315 53.12 -9.95 -4.22
CA LYS A 315 53.33 -11.38 -3.98
C LYS A 315 52.05 -11.97 -3.40
N VAL A 316 51.80 -13.26 -3.64
CA VAL A 316 50.59 -13.92 -3.16
C VAL A 316 50.93 -15.28 -2.55
N ASP A 317 50.33 -15.56 -1.41
CA ASP A 317 50.24 -16.89 -0.82
C ASP A 317 49.00 -17.61 -1.37
N LEU A 318 49.24 -18.70 -2.10
CA LEU A 318 48.19 -19.57 -2.61
C LEU A 318 47.88 -20.61 -1.54
N GLN A 319 46.77 -20.44 -0.84
CA GLN A 319 46.36 -21.29 0.27
C GLN A 319 45.33 -22.31 -0.22
N GLY A 320 45.71 -23.58 -0.23
CA GLY A 320 44.80 -24.67 -0.58
C GLY A 320 43.97 -25.14 0.60
N HIS A 321 42.71 -25.49 0.33
CA HIS A 321 41.77 -26.01 1.33
C HIS A 321 40.99 -27.24 0.84
N CYS A 322 40.57 -28.06 1.78
CA CYS A 322 39.74 -29.25 1.57
C CYS A 322 38.47 -29.21 2.43
N ASP A 323 37.52 -30.10 2.11
CA ASP A 323 36.45 -30.45 3.06
C ASP A 323 36.96 -31.43 4.13
N ASN A 324 36.12 -31.74 5.10
CA ASN A 324 36.48 -32.58 6.24
C ASN A 324 36.43 -34.10 5.97
N ILE A 325 36.39 -34.54 4.71
CA ILE A 325 36.37 -35.96 4.36
C ILE A 325 37.80 -36.45 4.15
N GLY A 326 38.19 -37.51 4.86
CA GLY A 326 39.56 -38.09 4.83
C GLY A 326 40.43 -37.63 6.00
N THR A 327 41.66 -38.15 6.08
CA THR A 327 42.55 -37.88 7.22
C THR A 327 43.17 -36.47 7.15
N PRO A 328 43.59 -35.89 8.28
CA PRO A 328 44.31 -34.61 8.31
C PRO A 328 45.55 -34.60 7.42
N GLU A 329 46.39 -35.64 7.48
CA GLU A 329 47.65 -35.75 6.75
C GLU A 329 47.38 -35.80 5.24
N TYR A 330 46.36 -36.57 4.85
CA TYR A 330 45.95 -36.69 3.46
C TYR A 330 45.46 -35.34 2.91
N ASN A 331 44.61 -34.65 3.66
CA ASN A 331 44.05 -33.37 3.25
C ASN A 331 45.08 -32.24 3.25
N ALA A 332 46.08 -32.27 4.14
CA ALA A 332 47.23 -31.36 4.08
C ALA A 332 48.00 -31.53 2.76
N GLY A 333 48.30 -32.78 2.38
CA GLY A 333 48.95 -33.06 1.10
C GLY A 333 48.10 -32.67 -0.12
N LEU A 334 46.81 -33.00 -0.11
CA LEU A 334 45.89 -32.70 -1.22
C LEU A 334 45.72 -31.19 -1.43
N SER A 335 45.52 -30.44 -0.35
CA SER A 335 45.39 -28.98 -0.41
C SER A 335 46.66 -28.31 -0.94
N LEU A 336 47.85 -28.75 -0.52
CA LEU A 336 49.12 -28.23 -1.06
C LEU A 336 49.26 -28.52 -2.57
N ARG A 337 48.89 -29.74 -3.02
CA ARG A 337 48.90 -30.08 -4.45
C ARG A 337 47.96 -29.18 -5.26
N ARG A 338 46.79 -28.82 -4.72
CA ARG A 338 45.85 -27.89 -5.35
C ARG A 338 46.44 -26.48 -5.49
N ALA A 339 47.05 -25.96 -4.43
CA ALA A 339 47.76 -24.67 -4.48
C ALA A 339 48.89 -24.69 -5.54
N ASN A 340 49.67 -25.77 -5.60
CA ASN A 340 50.72 -25.95 -6.60
C ASN A 340 50.16 -26.04 -8.04
N ALA A 341 48.99 -26.65 -8.25
CA ALA A 341 48.35 -26.69 -9.56
C ALA A 341 47.97 -25.28 -10.03
N VAL A 342 47.41 -24.46 -9.15
CA VAL A 342 47.11 -23.05 -9.44
C VAL A 342 48.39 -22.26 -9.73
N LYS A 343 49.43 -22.42 -8.90
CA LYS A 343 50.75 -21.81 -9.14
C LYS A 343 51.28 -22.14 -10.53
N LYS A 344 51.29 -23.43 -10.90
CA LYS A 344 51.77 -23.90 -12.20
C LYS A 344 51.00 -23.24 -13.36
N TYR A 345 49.69 -23.10 -13.23
CA TYR A 345 48.87 -22.43 -14.24
C TYR A 345 49.24 -20.94 -14.37
N LEU A 346 49.29 -20.21 -13.26
CA LEU A 346 49.62 -18.77 -13.27
C LEU A 346 51.02 -18.51 -13.85
N VAL A 347 52.01 -19.34 -13.49
CA VAL A 347 53.36 -19.27 -14.07
C VAL A 347 53.34 -19.51 -15.58
N SER A 348 52.56 -20.50 -16.06
CA SER A 348 52.42 -20.76 -17.49
C SER A 348 51.78 -19.60 -18.28
N LYS A 349 51.07 -18.70 -17.58
CA LYS A 349 50.46 -17.49 -18.13
C LYS A 349 51.32 -16.22 -17.93
N GLY A 350 52.55 -16.36 -17.44
CA GLY A 350 53.53 -15.28 -17.35
C GLY A 350 53.65 -14.61 -15.97
N VAL A 351 53.00 -15.13 -14.92
CA VAL A 351 53.25 -14.65 -13.55
C VAL A 351 54.60 -15.19 -13.06
N ALA A 352 55.50 -14.30 -12.62
CA ALA A 352 56.82 -14.70 -12.14
C ALA A 352 56.73 -15.64 -10.92
N GLU A 353 57.46 -16.75 -10.95
CA GLU A 353 57.34 -17.82 -9.94
C GLU A 353 57.68 -17.35 -8.52
N ASN A 354 58.64 -16.43 -8.38
CA ASN A 354 59.05 -15.83 -7.10
C ASN A 354 57.98 -14.92 -6.47
N ARG A 355 56.88 -14.63 -7.18
CA ARG A 355 55.73 -13.88 -6.66
C ARG A 355 54.65 -14.80 -6.07
N LEU A 356 54.82 -16.11 -6.15
CA LEU A 356 53.84 -17.10 -5.73
C LEU A 356 54.43 -18.07 -4.71
N VAL A 357 53.88 -18.06 -3.50
CA VAL A 357 54.14 -19.06 -2.45
C VAL A 357 52.91 -19.96 -2.34
N THR A 358 53.08 -21.20 -1.92
CA THR A 358 51.97 -22.17 -1.80
C THR A 358 51.96 -22.80 -0.42
N GLN A 359 50.76 -22.92 0.15
CA GLN A 359 50.53 -23.58 1.44
C GLN A 359 49.29 -24.48 1.38
N GLY A 360 49.30 -25.57 2.15
CA GLY A 360 48.17 -26.49 2.27
C GLY A 360 47.61 -26.49 3.68
N PHE A 361 46.36 -26.06 3.86
CA PHE A 361 45.70 -25.99 5.18
C PHE A 361 44.79 -27.19 5.46
N GLY A 362 44.63 -28.11 4.52
CA GLY A 362 43.64 -29.17 4.61
C GLY A 362 42.25 -28.60 4.94
N PHE A 363 41.59 -29.14 5.95
CA PHE A 363 40.28 -28.68 6.41
C PHE A 363 40.34 -27.80 7.68
N SER A 364 41.51 -27.31 8.08
CA SER A 364 41.69 -26.53 9.32
C SER A 364 41.07 -25.13 9.28
N LYS A 365 40.79 -24.60 8.08
CA LYS A 365 40.19 -23.26 7.86
C LYS A 365 38.93 -23.35 6.99
N PRO A 366 37.80 -23.85 7.51
CA PRO A 366 36.54 -23.92 6.77
C PRO A 366 35.88 -22.54 6.65
N VAL A 367 35.29 -22.26 5.47
CA VAL A 367 34.46 -21.06 5.21
C VAL A 367 32.97 -21.35 5.30
N ALA A 368 32.59 -22.63 5.28
CA ALA A 368 31.23 -23.09 5.49
C ALA A 368 31.21 -24.31 6.42
N PRO A 369 30.09 -24.60 7.11
CA PRO A 369 29.94 -25.84 7.87
C PRO A 369 30.17 -27.05 6.95
N ASN A 370 30.76 -28.15 7.41
CA ASN A 370 30.97 -29.31 6.53
C ASN A 370 29.76 -30.27 6.48
N LYS A 371 28.54 -29.79 6.73
CA LYS A 371 27.37 -30.65 6.97
C LYS A 371 26.78 -31.16 5.65
N THR A 372 26.57 -30.28 4.68
CA THR A 372 26.00 -30.65 3.37
C THR A 372 27.06 -30.81 2.29
N LYS A 373 26.68 -31.40 1.15
CA LYS A 373 27.58 -31.56 0.00
C LYS A 373 27.94 -30.21 -0.61
N GLU A 374 26.97 -29.30 -0.61
CA GLU A 374 27.06 -27.93 -1.10
C GLU A 374 28.04 -27.14 -0.24
N GLU A 375 27.91 -27.18 1.08
CA GLU A 375 28.82 -26.48 1.99
C GLU A 375 30.24 -27.07 1.95
N ARG A 376 30.39 -28.41 1.89
CA ARG A 376 31.70 -29.04 1.66
C ARG A 376 32.35 -28.57 0.35
N SER A 377 31.55 -28.33 -0.68
CA SER A 377 32.06 -27.82 -1.95
C SER A 377 32.63 -26.40 -1.84
N LEU A 378 32.15 -25.59 -0.90
CA LEU A 378 32.71 -24.26 -0.64
C LEU A 378 34.09 -24.37 0.04
N ASN A 379 34.31 -25.39 0.87
CA ASN A 379 35.59 -25.59 1.55
C ASN A 379 36.69 -26.12 0.64
N ARG A 380 36.36 -26.77 -0.49
CA ARG A 380 37.32 -27.20 -1.52
C ARG A 380 37.69 -26.04 -2.45
N ARG A 381 38.63 -25.21 -2.02
CA ARG A 381 38.99 -23.94 -2.68
C ARG A 381 40.49 -23.64 -2.62
N VAL A 382 40.91 -22.60 -3.34
CA VAL A 382 42.20 -21.92 -3.15
C VAL A 382 41.92 -20.45 -2.85
N GLU A 383 42.49 -19.96 -1.76
CA GLU A 383 42.50 -18.53 -1.41
C GLU A 383 43.82 -17.90 -1.85
N LEU A 384 43.77 -16.64 -2.25
CA LEU A 384 44.93 -15.87 -2.70
C LEU A 384 45.15 -14.77 -1.68
N MET A 385 46.14 -14.93 -0.81
CA MET A 385 46.44 -13.91 0.20
C MET A 385 47.58 -13.02 -0.31
N PRO A 386 47.32 -11.73 -0.64
CA PRO A 386 48.39 -10.79 -0.95
C PRO A 386 49.37 -10.73 0.23
N MET A 387 50.65 -10.81 -0.08
CA MET A 387 51.72 -10.58 0.88
C MET A 387 52.20 -9.16 0.68
N ASN A 388 51.90 -8.29 1.64
CA ASN A 388 52.38 -6.92 1.67
C ASN A 388 53.85 -6.85 2.11
#